data_AF-A0A2S9BU83-F1
#
_entry.id   AF-A0A2S9BU83-F1
#
_cell.length_a   1.000
_cell.length_b   1.000
_cell.length_c   1.000
_cell.angle_alpha   90.00
_cell.angle_beta   90.00
_cell.angle_gamma   90.00
#
_symmetry.space_group_name_H-M   'P 1'
#
loop_
_entity.id
_entity.type
_entity.pdbx_description
1 polymer ?
#
loop_
_entity_poly.entity_id
_entity_poly.type
_entity_poly.pdbx_seq_one_letter_code
_entity_poly.pdbx_strand_id
1 'polypeptide(L)'
;MTLSPETGTRVRVCALSDLEVERGRAALFGSVQIALFVLADGSVHAVSNLDPYSGAHVMSRGIVGTRGDVPTLASPMHKQVFDLRTGECLDTQGKASATLRVWDVTVRDGQIELNIEEIR
;
A
#
# COMPACT_ATOMS: atom_id res chain seq x y z
N MET A 1 32.21 7.91 12.82
CA MET A 1 31.36 6.91 12.17
C MET A 1 29.99 7.02 12.80
N THR A 2 29.12 7.85 12.22
CA THR A 2 27.81 8.16 12.79
C THR A 2 26.85 7.05 12.37
N LEU A 3 26.37 6.24 13.31
CA LEU A 3 25.30 5.29 13.05
C LEU A 3 23.99 6.08 12.97
N SER A 4 23.37 6.07 11.79
CA SER A 4 22.04 6.61 11.50
C SER A 4 20.96 5.78 12.21
N PRO A 5 19.77 6.36 12.49
CA PRO A 5 18.85 5.86 13.50
C PRO A 5 18.42 4.41 13.27
N GLU A 6 18.36 3.70 14.39
CA GLU A 6 17.93 2.33 14.63
C GLU A 6 16.87 1.74 13.67
N THR A 7 17.23 0.56 13.16
CA THR A 7 16.45 -0.38 12.36
C THR A 7 15.10 -0.70 13.02
N GLY A 8 14.02 -0.09 12.52
CA GLY A 8 12.66 -0.59 12.76
C GLY A 8 12.59 -2.09 12.45
N THR A 9 11.91 -2.87 13.29
CA THR A 9 11.82 -4.32 13.07
C THR A 9 11.07 -4.58 11.76
N ARG A 10 11.71 -5.28 10.83
CA ARG A 10 11.12 -5.61 9.53
C ARG A 10 10.53 -7.00 9.54
N VAL A 11 9.35 -7.16 8.95
CA VAL A 11 8.69 -8.45 8.79
C VAL A 11 8.55 -8.79 7.33
N ARG A 12 8.93 -10.02 7.00
CA ARG A 12 8.70 -10.62 5.68
C ARG A 12 7.23 -10.93 5.48
N VAL A 13 6.68 -10.52 4.33
CA VAL A 13 5.27 -10.70 4.00
C VAL A 13 5.08 -11.77 2.93
N CYS A 14 5.76 -11.63 1.79
CA CYS A 14 5.72 -12.59 0.68
C CYS A 14 6.95 -12.41 -0.23
N ALA A 15 7.13 -13.32 -1.19
CA ALA A 15 8.12 -13.12 -2.24
C ALA A 15 7.60 -12.11 -3.27
N LEU A 16 8.49 -11.33 -3.89
CA LEU A 16 8.14 -10.43 -4.98
C LEU A 16 7.48 -11.18 -6.15
N SER A 17 7.90 -12.42 -6.40
CA SER A 17 7.32 -13.30 -7.42
C SER A 17 5.89 -13.74 -7.14
N ASP A 18 5.38 -13.54 -5.92
CA ASP A 18 3.97 -13.82 -5.58
C ASP A 18 3.04 -12.68 -6.01
N LEU A 19 3.60 -11.52 -6.42
CA LEU A 19 2.86 -10.38 -6.91
C LEU A 19 2.84 -10.35 -8.44
N GLU A 20 1.67 -10.05 -8.99
CA GLU A 20 1.48 -9.73 -10.39
C GLU A 20 1.54 -8.22 -10.59
N VAL A 21 2.22 -7.78 -11.66
CA VAL A 21 2.32 -6.36 -12.01
C VAL A 21 0.93 -5.74 -12.13
N GLU A 22 0.75 -4.60 -11.47
CA GLU A 22 -0.46 -3.79 -11.43
C GLU A 22 -1.69 -4.48 -10.82
N ARG A 23 -1.52 -5.63 -10.16
CA ARG A 23 -2.59 -6.34 -9.46
C ARG A 23 -2.32 -6.39 -7.96
N GLY A 24 -3.31 -5.95 -7.19
CA GLY A 24 -3.21 -5.96 -5.75
C GLY A 24 -3.32 -7.36 -5.16
N ARG A 25 -2.57 -7.61 -4.08
CA ARG A 25 -2.69 -8.80 -3.24
C ARG A 25 -2.92 -8.41 -1.79
N ALA A 26 -3.90 -9.04 -1.15
CA ALA A 26 -4.11 -8.89 0.27
C ALA A 26 -3.12 -9.77 1.05
N ALA A 27 -2.52 -9.20 2.09
CA ALA A 27 -1.74 -9.88 3.12
C ALA A 27 -2.37 -9.60 4.49
N LEU A 28 -2.19 -10.54 5.42
CA LEU A 28 -2.70 -10.42 6.79
C LEU A 28 -1.51 -10.50 7.76
N PHE A 29 -1.38 -9.49 8.62
CA PHE A 29 -0.41 -9.48 9.71
C PHE A 29 -1.12 -9.23 11.03
N GLY A 30 -1.20 -10.26 11.89
CA GLY A 30 -2.07 -10.22 13.05
C GLY A 30 -3.53 -10.00 12.64
N SER A 31 -4.11 -8.87 13.05
CA SER A 31 -5.46 -8.43 12.65
C SER A 31 -5.47 -7.38 11.53
N VAL A 32 -4.31 -6.90 11.10
CA VAL A 32 -4.18 -5.83 10.10
C VAL A 32 -4.10 -6.45 8.71
N GLN A 33 -4.96 -5.97 7.81
CA GLN A 33 -4.93 -6.37 6.40
C GLN A 33 -4.27 -5.29 5.54
N ILE A 34 -3.35 -5.73 4.69
CA ILE A 34 -2.49 -4.89 3.86
C ILE A 34 -2.74 -5.25 2.40
N ALA A 35 -2.85 -4.25 1.53
CA ALA A 35 -2.90 -4.39 0.10
C ALA A 35 -1.51 -4.07 -0.48
N LEU A 36 -0.89 -5.07 -1.11
CA LEU A 36 0.41 -4.97 -1.76
C LEU A 36 0.24 -4.83 -3.26
N PHE A 37 1.05 -3.97 -3.88
CA PHE A 37 1.10 -3.76 -5.32
C PHE A 37 2.55 -3.71 -5.77
N VAL A 38 2.85 -4.35 -6.90
CA VAL A 38 4.05 -4.05 -7.69
C VAL A 38 3.60 -3.32 -8.96
N LEU A 39 4.18 -2.15 -9.23
CA LEU A 39 3.82 -1.33 -10.38
C LEU A 39 4.69 -1.67 -11.60
N ALA A 40 4.31 -1.15 -12.77
CA ALA A 40 5.01 -1.41 -14.02
C ALA A 40 6.48 -0.93 -14.02
N ASP A 41 6.82 0.07 -13.21
CA ASP A 41 8.19 0.55 -13.02
C ASP A 41 9.00 -0.30 -12.02
N GLY A 42 8.41 -1.35 -11.45
CA GLY A 42 9.01 -2.24 -10.47
C GLY A 42 8.94 -1.74 -9.02
N SER A 43 8.37 -0.55 -8.77
CA SER A 43 8.15 -0.06 -7.41
C SER A 43 7.11 -0.91 -6.68
N VAL A 44 7.28 -1.09 -5.37
CA VAL A 44 6.38 -1.86 -4.53
C VAL A 44 5.73 -0.94 -3.50
N HIS A 45 4.41 -1.00 -3.41
CA HIS A 45 3.61 -0.18 -2.51
C HIS A 45 2.76 -1.06 -1.59
N ALA A 46 2.65 -0.64 -0.33
CA ALA A 46 1.82 -1.28 0.66
C ALA A 46 0.88 -0.25 1.28
N VAL A 47 -0.43 -0.49 1.18
CA VAL A 47 -1.48 0.39 1.71
C VAL A 47 -2.54 -0.40 2.46
N SER A 48 -3.31 0.25 3.33
CA SER A 48 -4.39 -0.42 4.07
C SER A 48 -5.33 -1.15 3.12
N ASN A 49 -5.63 -2.43 3.39
CA ASN A 49 -6.68 -3.12 2.65
C ASN A 49 -8.08 -2.59 3.02
N LEU A 50 -8.21 -1.95 4.19
CA LEU A 50 -9.43 -1.29 4.64
C LEU A 50 -9.61 0.05 3.91
N ASP A 51 -10.69 0.15 3.13
CA ASP A 51 -11.13 1.40 2.51
C ASP A 51 -11.71 2.35 3.58
N PRO A 52 -11.14 3.55 3.79
CA PRO A 52 -11.57 4.47 4.83
C PRO A 52 -12.97 5.05 4.60
N TYR A 53 -13.50 4.97 3.38
CA TYR A 53 -14.82 5.49 3.03
C TYR A 53 -15.94 4.46 3.17
N SER A 54 -15.66 3.19 2.90
CA SER A 54 -16.66 2.12 2.93
C SER A 54 -16.56 1.23 4.17
N GLY A 55 -15.41 1.23 4.86
CA GLY A 55 -15.14 0.31 5.96
C GLY A 55 -14.95 -1.14 5.50
N ALA A 56 -14.80 -1.39 4.19
CA ALA A 56 -14.63 -2.71 3.63
C ALA A 56 -13.14 -3.01 3.35
N HIS A 57 -12.73 -4.27 3.55
CA HIS A 57 -11.38 -4.74 3.23
C HIS A 57 -11.25 -5.11 1.75
N VAL A 58 -11.16 -4.11 0.88
CA VAL A 58 -11.27 -4.28 -0.59
C VAL A 58 -10.20 -3.55 -1.40
N MET A 59 -9.30 -2.79 -0.78
CA MET A 59 -8.36 -1.94 -1.54
C MET A 59 -7.40 -2.74 -2.43
N SER A 60 -7.03 -3.96 -2.04
CA SER A 60 -6.26 -4.90 -2.89
C SER A 60 -6.93 -5.26 -4.22
N ARG A 61 -8.24 -5.01 -4.35
CA ARG A 61 -9.00 -5.20 -5.60
C ARG A 61 -9.13 -3.92 -6.42
N GLY A 62 -8.53 -2.82 -5.95
CA GLY A 62 -8.53 -1.53 -6.63
C GLY A 62 -7.75 -1.58 -7.93
N ILE A 63 -7.99 -0.56 -8.76
CA ILE A 63 -7.30 -0.39 -10.04
C ILE A 63 -6.17 0.59 -9.82
N VAL A 64 -4.95 0.18 -10.14
CA VAL A 64 -3.81 1.10 -10.16
C VAL A 64 -3.86 1.97 -11.41
N GLY A 65 -3.31 3.17 -11.33
CA GLY A 65 -3.18 4.06 -12.47
C GLY A 65 -2.22 5.19 -12.14
N THR A 66 -2.20 6.23 -12.97
CA THR A 66 -1.34 7.39 -12.75
C THR A 66 -2.09 8.70 -12.94
N ARG A 67 -1.68 9.73 -12.19
CA ARG A 67 -2.12 11.12 -12.38
C ARG A 67 -0.88 12.00 -12.50
N GLY A 68 -0.43 12.23 -13.72
CA GLY A 68 0.94 12.70 -13.97
C GLY A 68 1.92 11.64 -13.47
N ASP A 69 2.90 12.06 -12.67
CA ASP A 69 3.92 11.16 -12.09
C ASP A 69 3.49 10.50 -10.77
N VAL A 70 2.24 10.71 -10.34
CA VAL A 70 1.72 10.15 -9.10
C VAL A 70 1.13 8.77 -9.35
N PRO A 71 1.66 7.69 -8.76
CA PRO A 71 1.01 6.37 -8.81
C PRO A 71 -0.24 6.40 -7.93
N THR A 72 -1.34 5.90 -8.46
CA THR A 72 -2.66 6.00 -7.84
C THR A 72 -3.33 4.65 -7.68
N LEU A 73 -4.25 4.56 -6.73
CA LEU A 73 -5.14 3.43 -6.52
C LEU A 73 -6.59 3.92 -6.43
N ALA A 74 -7.45 3.44 -7.33
CA ALA A 74 -8.88 3.71 -7.27
C ALA A 74 -9.60 2.64 -6.42
N SER A 75 -10.35 3.07 -5.39
CA SER A 75 -11.18 2.17 -4.58
C SER A 75 -12.22 1.46 -5.46
N PRO A 76 -12.39 0.13 -5.31
CA PRO A 76 -13.42 -0.61 -6.04
C PRO A 76 -14.84 -0.09 -5.79
N MET A 77 -15.10 0.37 -4.55
CA MET A 77 -16.44 0.64 -4.05
C MET A 77 -17.00 1.95 -4.59
N HIS A 78 -16.33 3.07 -4.28
CA HIS A 78 -16.85 4.39 -4.59
C HIS A 78 -15.88 5.23 -5.42
N LYS A 79 -14.84 4.61 -6.00
CA LYS A 79 -13.92 5.22 -6.99
C LYS A 79 -13.09 6.40 -6.46
N GLN A 80 -12.92 6.54 -5.15
CA GLN A 80 -11.92 7.46 -4.62
C GLN A 80 -10.54 7.08 -5.13
N VAL A 81 -9.76 8.08 -5.51
CA VAL A 81 -8.42 7.90 -6.04
C VAL A 81 -7.43 8.30 -4.96
N PHE A 82 -6.49 7.42 -4.64
CA PHE A 82 -5.49 7.64 -3.60
C PHE A 82 -4.07 7.64 -4.20
N ASP A 83 -3.16 8.48 -3.70
CA ASP A 83 -1.72 8.39 -3.97
C ASP A 83 -1.14 7.17 -3.23
N LEU A 84 -0.51 6.24 -3.95
CA LEU A 84 0.07 5.02 -3.37
C LEU A 84 1.32 5.27 -2.51
N ARG A 85 1.94 6.45 -2.62
CA ARG A 85 3.14 6.82 -1.86
C ARG A 85 2.79 7.43 -0.51
N THR A 86 1.74 8.26 -0.47
CA THR A 86 1.37 9.05 0.72
C THR A 86 0.06 8.60 1.35
N GLY A 87 -0.79 7.91 0.59
CA GLY A 87 -2.14 7.52 0.99
C GLY A 87 -3.17 8.64 0.87
N GLU A 88 -2.78 9.84 0.43
CA GLU A 88 -3.69 10.97 0.27
C GLU A 88 -4.77 10.69 -0.77
N CYS A 89 -6.02 11.02 -0.45
CA CYS A 89 -7.11 10.95 -1.41
C CYS A 89 -7.07 12.15 -2.36
N LEU A 90 -6.75 11.90 -3.62
CA LEU A 90 -6.65 12.88 -4.71
C LEU A 90 -8.01 13.22 -5.33
N ASP A 91 -9.01 12.37 -5.11
CA ASP A 91 -10.39 12.58 -5.51
C ASP A 91 -11.33 11.91 -4.50
N THR A 92 -11.98 12.73 -3.67
CA THR A 92 -12.86 12.26 -2.60
C THR A 92 -14.25 11.86 -3.08
N GLN A 93 -14.58 12.11 -4.36
CA GLN A 93 -15.92 11.91 -4.90
C GLN A 93 -16.99 12.69 -4.11
N GLY A 94 -16.66 13.91 -3.68
CA GLY A 94 -17.53 14.79 -2.90
C GLY A 94 -17.69 14.41 -1.43
N LYS A 95 -16.99 13.39 -0.93
CA LYS A 95 -16.95 13.03 0.49
C LYS A 95 -15.88 13.84 1.25
N ALA A 96 -15.92 13.77 2.58
CA ALA A 96 -14.88 14.34 3.44
C ALA A 96 -13.50 13.75 3.12
N SER A 97 -12.43 14.49 3.40
CA SER A 97 -11.07 13.99 3.20
C SER A 97 -10.77 12.82 4.15
N ALA A 98 -10.16 11.77 3.62
CA ALA A 98 -9.64 10.64 4.36
C ALA A 98 -8.39 10.11 3.64
N THR A 99 -7.52 9.40 4.36
CA THR A 99 -6.29 8.85 3.80
C THR A 99 -6.23 7.34 3.99
N LEU A 100 -5.51 6.67 3.09
CA LEU A 100 -5.04 5.32 3.32
C LEU A 100 -3.82 5.36 4.24
N ARG A 101 -3.73 4.41 5.16
CA ARG A 101 -2.44 4.11 5.80
C ARG A 101 -1.51 3.51 4.74
N VAL A 102 -0.26 3.95 4.72
CA VAL A 102 0.83 3.44 3.89
C VAL A 102 1.88 2.81 4.80
N TRP A 103 2.59 1.80 4.31
CA TRP A 103 3.72 1.18 4.99
C TRP A 103 5.03 1.35 4.21
N ASP A 104 6.15 1.59 4.91
CA ASP A 104 7.50 1.50 4.35
C ASP A 104 7.76 0.05 3.88
N VAL A 105 8.07 -0.08 2.60
CA VAL A 105 8.33 -1.34 1.94
C VAL A 105 9.79 -1.42 1.55
N THR A 106 10.42 -2.56 1.78
CA THR A 106 11.71 -2.85 1.16
C THR A 106 11.71 -4.24 0.55
N VAL A 107 12.32 -4.34 -0.62
CA VAL A 107 12.61 -5.62 -1.27
C VAL A 107 14.05 -6.01 -0.95
N ARG A 108 14.26 -7.17 -0.30
CA ARG A 108 15.58 -7.75 -0.03
C ARG A 108 15.61 -9.19 -0.49
N ASP A 109 16.56 -9.56 -1.35
CA ASP A 109 16.72 -10.93 -1.86
C ASP A 109 15.42 -11.53 -2.42
N GLY A 110 14.62 -10.70 -3.11
CA GLY A 110 13.33 -11.09 -3.67
C GLY A 110 12.20 -11.24 -2.62
N GLN A 111 12.42 -10.85 -1.37
CA GLN A 111 11.42 -10.84 -0.30
C GLN A 111 10.92 -9.42 -0.04
N ILE A 112 9.60 -9.28 0.09
CA ILE A 112 8.96 -8.04 0.49
C ILE A 112 8.93 -7.99 2.02
N GLU A 113 9.52 -6.95 2.57
CA GLU A 113 9.56 -6.65 4.00
C GLU A 113 8.86 -5.33 4.31
N LEU A 114 8.06 -5.30 5.37
CA LEU A 114 7.41 -4.10 5.88
C LEU A 114 7.98 -3.70 7.24
N ASN A 115 8.05 -2.38 7.50
CA ASN A 115 8.37 -1.86 8.82
C ASN A 115 7.18 -2.07 9.79
N ILE A 116 7.39 -2.79 10.89
CA ILE A 116 6.29 -3.11 11.81
C ILE A 116 5.88 -1.97 12.75
N GLU A 117 6.72 -0.94 12.90
CA GLU A 117 6.35 0.23 13.72
C GLU A 117 5.12 0.95 13.12
N GLU A 118 4.94 0.85 11.81
CA GLU A 118 3.81 1.41 11.09
C GLU A 118 2.57 0.49 11.13
N ILE A 119 2.74 -0.79 11.53
CA ILE A 119 1.65 -1.78 11.62
C ILE A 119 0.99 -1.77 13.01
N ARG A 120 1.72 -1.38 14.06
CA ARG A 120 1.23 -1.34 15.45
C ARG A 120 0.34 -0.13 15.76
#